data_AF-A0A939NG38-F1
#
_entry.id   AF-A0A939NG38-F1
#
_cell.length_a   1.000
_cell.length_b   1.000
_cell.length_c   1.000
_cell.angle_alpha   90.00
_cell.angle_beta   90.00
_cell.angle_gamma   90.00
#
_symmetry.space_group_name_H-M   'P 1'
#
loop_
_entity.id
_entity.type
_entity.pdbx_description
1 polymer ?
#
loop_
_entity_poly.entity_id
_entity_poly.type
_entity_poly.pdbx_seq_one_letter_code
_entity_poly.pdbx_strand_id
1 'polypeptide(L)'
;MNDIKNILDKQRSSIDTKEAMEIFRYNNTTSIIDLINLSIFPNAFKLNGKWRIPLSDIENYKFNSSQSLNTTEAAIELGLSSNVAVSALIRKTFPNVFKFQGKWRIPRSDFDEYKGIYYDNDYLSVDKIMVLLKSLGVQY
;
A
#
# COMPACT_ATOMS: atom_id res chain seq x y z
N MET A 1 -17.82 32.41 -12.21
CA MET A 1 -18.96 31.77 -11.50
C MET A 1 -18.78 30.24 -11.39
N ASN A 2 -18.16 29.57 -12.37
CA ASN A 2 -17.85 28.13 -12.31
C ASN A 2 -16.76 27.76 -11.27
N ASP A 3 -15.76 28.61 -11.06
CA ASP A 3 -14.63 28.26 -10.17
C ASP A 3 -15.03 28.22 -8.69
N ILE A 4 -15.86 29.16 -8.25
CA ILE A 4 -16.36 29.21 -6.86
C ILE A 4 -17.26 28.01 -6.57
N LYS A 5 -18.12 27.62 -7.53
CA LYS A 5 -18.99 26.45 -7.39
C LYS A 5 -18.18 25.15 -7.30
N ASN A 6 -17.16 25.00 -8.14
CA ASN A 6 -16.24 23.85 -8.13
C ASN A 6 -15.45 23.74 -6.81
N ILE A 7 -14.96 24.87 -6.27
CA ILE A 7 -14.27 24.89 -4.97
C ILE A 7 -15.23 24.49 -3.83
N LEU A 8 -16.47 25.01 -3.84
CA LEU A 8 -17.48 24.68 -2.83
C LEU A 8 -17.91 23.22 -2.90
N ASP A 9 -18.07 22.66 -4.10
CA ASP A 9 -18.42 21.25 -4.28
C ASP A 9 -17.28 20.34 -3.82
N LYS A 10 -16.03 20.64 -4.19
CA LYS A 10 -14.85 19.93 -3.67
C LYS A 10 -14.73 20.01 -2.16
N GLN A 11 -15.03 21.17 -1.57
CA GLN A 11 -15.01 21.34 -0.12
C GLN A 11 -16.06 20.45 0.56
N ARG A 12 -17.29 20.40 0.05
CA ARG A 12 -18.38 19.58 0.61
C ARG A 12 -18.10 18.08 0.53
N SER A 13 -17.41 17.65 -0.51
CA SER A 13 -17.00 16.25 -0.70
C SER A 13 -15.56 15.99 -0.24
N SER A 14 -15.09 16.69 0.80
CA SER A 14 -13.75 16.50 1.35
C SER A 14 -13.75 16.53 2.87
N ILE A 15 -12.80 15.82 3.45
CA ILE A 15 -12.59 15.74 4.90
C ILE A 15 -11.25 16.37 5.26
N ASP A 16 -11.07 16.81 6.50
CA ASP A 16 -9.74 17.23 6.98
C ASP A 16 -8.86 16.05 7.42
N THR A 17 -7.61 16.38 7.76
CA THR A 17 -6.62 15.40 8.21
C THR A 17 -6.97 14.74 9.54
N LYS A 18 -7.80 15.35 10.38
CA LYS A 18 -8.24 14.77 11.65
C LYS A 18 -9.31 13.72 11.39
N GLU A 19 -10.31 14.06 10.59
CA GLU A 19 -11.34 13.11 10.14
C GLU A 19 -10.71 11.92 9.41
N ALA A 20 -9.76 12.17 8.49
CA ALA A 20 -9.03 11.11 7.80
C ALA A 20 -8.22 10.23 8.76
N MET A 21 -7.56 10.82 9.75
CA MET A 21 -6.83 10.08 10.80
C MET A 21 -7.76 9.11 11.54
N GLU A 22 -8.96 9.56 11.91
CA GLU A 22 -9.96 8.75 12.60
C GLU A 22 -10.49 7.62 11.71
N ILE A 23 -10.82 7.92 10.44
CA ILE A 23 -11.31 6.92 9.47
C ILE A 23 -10.28 5.81 9.27
N PHE A 24 -9.01 6.17 9.14
CA PHE A 24 -7.93 5.21 8.89
C PHE A 24 -7.33 4.64 10.16
N ARG A 25 -7.73 5.12 11.35
CA ARG A 25 -7.22 4.71 12.66
C ARG A 25 -5.70 4.92 12.80
N TYR A 26 -5.20 6.05 12.30
CA TYR A 26 -3.83 6.49 12.59
C TYR A 26 -3.78 7.18 13.96
N ASN A 27 -2.61 7.13 14.61
CA ASN A 27 -2.42 7.74 15.93
C ASN A 27 -2.17 9.26 15.87
N ASN A 28 -1.81 9.79 14.70
CA ASN A 28 -1.47 11.21 14.54
C ASN A 28 -1.75 11.68 13.10
N THR A 29 -2.28 12.90 12.98
CA THR A 29 -2.48 13.66 11.75
C THR A 29 -1.20 13.84 10.92
N THR A 30 -0.01 13.83 11.52
CA THR A 30 1.27 13.83 10.77
C THR A 30 1.35 12.66 9.79
N SER A 31 0.83 11.48 10.16
CA SER A 31 0.81 10.32 9.26
C SER A 31 -0.03 10.59 8.00
N ILE A 32 -1.13 11.33 8.14
CA ILE A 32 -1.98 11.72 7.01
C ILE A 32 -1.25 12.76 6.15
N ILE A 33 -0.57 13.72 6.76
CA ILE A 33 0.23 14.72 6.05
C ILE A 33 1.37 14.04 5.27
N ASP A 34 2.01 13.02 5.83
CA ASP A 34 3.03 12.24 5.12
C ASP A 34 2.44 11.53 3.89
N LEU A 35 1.25 10.95 4.00
CA LEU A 35 0.55 10.35 2.84
C LEU A 35 0.23 11.39 1.76
N ILE A 36 -0.18 12.60 2.16
CA ILE A 36 -0.38 13.71 1.21
C ILE A 36 0.94 14.08 0.52
N ASN A 37 2.03 14.23 1.27
CA ASN A 37 3.35 14.58 0.72
C ASN A 37 3.91 13.50 -0.21
N LEU A 38 3.58 12.23 0.05
CA LEU A 38 3.90 11.10 -0.81
C LEU A 38 2.97 10.97 -2.02
N SER A 39 2.08 11.94 -2.24
CA SER A 39 1.11 11.95 -3.35
C SER A 39 0.16 10.75 -3.37
N ILE A 40 -0.10 10.13 -2.21
CA ILE A 40 -1.08 9.03 -2.07
C ILE A 40 -2.52 9.54 -2.22
N PHE A 41 -2.75 10.80 -1.87
CA PHE A 41 -4.02 11.49 -2.06
C PHE A 41 -3.83 12.59 -3.13
N PRO A 42 -3.84 12.21 -4.43
CA PRO A 42 -3.47 13.12 -5.52
C PRO A 42 -4.41 14.32 -5.67
N ASN A 43 -5.64 14.23 -5.15
CA ASN A 43 -6.61 15.31 -5.20
C ASN A 43 -6.66 16.11 -3.87
N ALA A 44 -5.76 15.84 -2.92
CA ALA A 44 -5.67 16.62 -1.70
C ALA A 44 -5.30 18.08 -1.99
N PHE A 45 -5.94 19.01 -1.29
CA PHE A 45 -5.76 20.45 -1.50
C PHE A 45 -5.75 21.23 -0.19
N LYS A 46 -5.18 22.44 -0.20
CA LYS A 46 -5.24 23.36 0.94
C LYS A 46 -6.37 24.35 0.76
N LEU A 47 -7.19 24.50 1.80
CA LEU A 47 -8.22 25.53 1.92
C LEU A 47 -8.07 26.23 3.27
N ASN A 48 -7.91 27.56 3.25
CA ASN A 48 -7.69 28.37 4.45
C ASN A 48 -6.56 27.84 5.36
N GLY A 49 -5.44 27.45 4.74
CA GLY A 49 -4.28 26.91 5.46
C GLY A 49 -4.43 25.47 5.99
N LYS A 50 -5.58 24.82 5.77
CA LYS A 50 -5.85 23.44 6.21
C LYS A 50 -5.89 22.49 5.03
N TRP A 51 -5.30 21.32 5.18
CA TRP A 51 -5.41 20.23 4.21
C TRP A 51 -6.81 19.65 4.21
N ARG A 52 -7.32 19.38 3.00
CA ARG A 52 -8.57 18.69 2.74
C ARG A 52 -8.31 17.55 1.77
N ILE A 53 -8.93 16.40 2.02
CA ILE A 53 -8.80 15.19 1.21
C ILE A 53 -10.18 14.87 0.65
N PRO A 54 -10.35 14.86 -0.68
CA PRO A 54 -11.61 14.45 -1.30
C PRO A 54 -12.02 13.03 -0.91
N LEU A 55 -13.32 12.80 -0.76
CA LEU A 55 -13.87 11.48 -0.42
C LEU A 55 -13.48 10.40 -1.45
N SER A 56 -13.36 10.78 -2.73
CA SER A 56 -12.89 9.88 -3.79
C SER A 56 -11.49 9.30 -3.50
N ASP A 57 -10.59 10.10 -2.95
CA ASP A 57 -9.23 9.66 -2.60
C ASP A 57 -9.26 8.73 -1.38
N ILE A 58 -10.17 9.00 -0.42
CA ILE A 58 -10.40 8.13 0.73
C ILE A 58 -10.91 6.76 0.30
N GLU A 59 -11.88 6.73 -0.62
CA GLU A 59 -12.46 5.51 -1.18
C GLU A 59 -11.40 4.71 -1.96
N ASN A 60 -10.66 5.37 -2.84
CA ASN A 60 -9.58 4.75 -3.61
C ASN A 60 -8.52 4.13 -2.70
N TYR A 61 -8.11 4.85 -1.64
CA TYR A 61 -7.11 4.34 -0.70
C TYR A 61 -7.61 3.12 0.10
N LYS A 62 -8.89 3.10 0.50
CA LYS A 62 -9.51 1.91 1.13
C LYS A 62 -9.59 0.74 0.16
N PHE A 63 -10.04 1.00 -1.07
CA PHE A 63 -10.14 -0.01 -2.11
C PHE A 63 -8.78 -0.63 -2.41
N ASN A 64 -7.76 0.19 -2.65
CA ASN A 64 -6.39 -0.28 -2.89
C ASN A 64 -5.85 -1.09 -1.71
N SER A 65 -6.14 -0.68 -0.46
CA SER A 65 -5.76 -1.49 0.70
C SER A 65 -6.44 -2.86 0.72
N SER A 66 -7.68 -2.98 0.27
CA SER A 66 -8.37 -4.27 0.18
C SER A 66 -7.83 -5.17 -0.92
N GLN A 67 -7.27 -4.58 -1.99
CA GLN A 67 -6.67 -5.27 -3.13
C GLN A 67 -5.14 -5.38 -2.99
N SER A 68 -4.64 -5.44 -1.75
CA SER A 68 -3.21 -5.46 -1.47
C SER A 68 -2.86 -6.48 -0.39
N LEU A 69 -1.67 -7.05 -0.48
CA LEU A 69 -1.11 -7.94 0.52
C LEU A 69 -0.25 -7.16 1.49
N ASN A 70 -0.31 -7.51 2.78
CA ASN A 70 0.76 -7.14 3.71
C ASN A 70 1.99 -8.03 3.52
N THR A 71 3.10 -7.67 4.17
CA THR A 71 4.37 -8.38 4.08
C THR A 71 4.31 -9.83 4.56
N THR A 72 3.43 -10.13 5.52
CA THR A 72 3.24 -11.49 6.03
C THR A 72 2.45 -12.33 5.03
N GLU A 73 1.36 -11.80 4.47
CA GLU A 73 0.56 -12.47 3.43
C GLU A 73 1.43 -12.75 2.19
N ALA A 74 2.19 -11.76 1.73
CA ALA A 74 3.11 -11.92 0.62
C ALA A 74 4.22 -12.95 0.92
N ALA A 75 4.75 -12.99 2.15
CA ALA A 75 5.75 -13.99 2.53
C ALA A 75 5.16 -15.41 2.49
N ILE A 76 3.95 -15.59 3.01
CA ILE A 76 3.22 -16.87 2.97
C ILE A 76 2.99 -17.29 1.52
N GLU A 77 2.51 -16.38 0.66
CA GLU A 77 2.25 -16.69 -0.75
C GLU A 77 3.52 -17.02 -1.56
N LEU A 78 4.69 -16.54 -1.13
CA LEU A 78 6.00 -16.86 -1.70
C LEU A 78 6.67 -18.08 -1.04
N GLY A 79 6.06 -18.66 0.01
CA GLY A 79 6.63 -19.75 0.79
C GLY A 79 7.80 -19.34 1.70
N LEU A 80 8.00 -18.04 1.94
CA LEU A 80 9.10 -17.53 2.75
C LEU A 80 8.82 -17.70 4.24
N SER A 81 9.85 -18.07 5.00
CA SER A 81 9.78 -18.27 6.45
C SER A 81 9.74 -16.95 7.24
N SER A 82 10.11 -15.83 6.61
CA SER A 82 10.21 -14.53 7.25
C SER A 82 9.69 -13.40 6.36
N ASN A 83 8.85 -12.55 6.94
CA ASN A 83 8.37 -11.31 6.31
C ASN A 83 9.44 -10.20 6.25
N VAL A 84 10.60 -10.41 6.88
CA VAL A 84 11.76 -9.51 6.81
C VAL A 84 12.34 -9.51 5.38
N ALA A 85 12.36 -10.67 4.72
CA ALA A 85 12.79 -10.78 3.33
C ALA A 85 11.90 -9.94 2.40
N VAL A 86 10.57 -10.05 2.56
CA VAL A 86 9.61 -9.24 1.79
C VAL A 86 9.77 -7.74 2.10
N SER A 87 9.98 -7.39 3.38
CA SER A 87 10.22 -6.00 3.80
C SER A 87 11.48 -5.39 3.18
N ALA A 88 12.53 -6.18 2.97
CA ALA A 88 13.75 -5.75 2.30
C ALA A 88 13.56 -5.55 0.78
N LEU A 89 12.66 -6.32 0.16
CA LEU A 89 12.34 -6.25 -1.27
C LEU A 89 11.42 -5.07 -1.62
N ILE A 90 10.54 -4.66 -0.70
CA ILE A 90 9.49 -3.67 -0.90
C ILE A 90 9.93 -2.41 -1.67
N ARG A 91 11.03 -1.78 -1.27
CA ARG A 91 11.43 -0.48 -1.84
C ARG A 91 12.10 -0.57 -3.21
N LYS A 92 12.61 -1.74 -3.60
CA LYS A 92 13.36 -1.92 -4.85
C LYS A 92 12.55 -2.64 -5.92
N THR A 93 11.57 -3.43 -5.50
CA THR A 93 10.92 -4.42 -6.36
C THR A 93 9.48 -4.07 -6.71
N PHE A 94 8.74 -3.43 -5.79
CA PHE A 94 7.31 -3.19 -5.97
C PHE A 94 7.06 -1.68 -6.16
N PRO A 95 6.93 -1.20 -7.42
CA PRO A 95 6.87 0.23 -7.71
C PRO A 95 5.64 0.93 -7.13
N ASN A 96 4.52 0.20 -6.96
CA ASN A 96 3.25 0.75 -6.47
C ASN A 96 3.00 0.41 -4.99
N VAL A 97 4.05 0.05 -4.23
CA VAL A 97 3.93 -0.19 -2.79
C VAL A 97 3.54 1.09 -2.05
N PHE A 98 2.61 0.97 -1.11
CA PHE A 98 2.19 2.08 -0.26
C PHE A 98 2.08 1.64 1.20
N LYS A 99 1.95 2.60 2.12
CA LYS A 99 1.65 2.31 3.52
C LYS A 99 0.16 2.47 3.77
N PHE A 100 -0.44 1.51 4.47
CA PHE A 100 -1.77 1.59 5.05
C PHE A 100 -1.72 1.22 6.53
N GLN A 101 -2.22 2.09 7.39
CA GLN A 101 -2.16 1.95 8.85
C GLN A 101 -0.73 1.71 9.36
N GLY A 102 0.23 2.44 8.78
CA GLY A 102 1.65 2.34 9.13
C GLY A 102 2.34 1.05 8.67
N LYS A 103 1.62 0.14 8.00
CA LYS A 103 2.14 -1.13 7.46
C LYS A 103 2.27 -1.04 5.95
N TRP A 104 3.32 -1.65 5.41
CA TRP A 104 3.49 -1.76 3.96
C TRP A 104 2.42 -2.66 3.35
N ARG A 105 1.92 -2.24 2.19
CA ARG A 105 0.92 -2.91 1.37
C ARG A 105 1.43 -3.01 -0.06
N ILE A 106 1.43 -4.22 -0.58
CA ILE A 106 1.85 -4.55 -1.94
C ILE A 106 0.57 -4.76 -2.75
N PRO A 107 0.27 -3.92 -3.76
CA PRO A 107 -0.87 -4.14 -4.64
C PRO A 107 -0.83 -5.54 -5.24
N ARG A 108 -2.01 -6.16 -5.42
CA ARG A 108 -2.09 -7.52 -5.96
C ARG A 108 -1.45 -7.64 -7.34
N SER A 109 -1.63 -6.62 -8.19
CA SER A 109 -1.01 -6.54 -9.52
C SER A 109 0.52 -6.64 -9.45
N ASP A 110 1.15 -5.80 -8.63
CA ASP A 110 2.61 -5.78 -8.44
C ASP A 110 3.12 -7.11 -7.87
N PHE A 111 2.35 -7.71 -6.96
CA PHE A 111 2.70 -9.00 -6.39
C PHE A 111 2.63 -10.12 -7.42
N ASP A 112 1.57 -10.21 -8.20
CA ASP A 112 1.37 -11.26 -9.21
C ASP A 112 2.41 -11.15 -10.34
N GLU A 113 2.77 -9.93 -10.77
CA GLU A 113 3.85 -9.69 -11.73
C GLU A 113 5.21 -10.18 -11.19
N TYR A 114 5.57 -9.78 -9.96
CA TYR A 114 6.78 -10.26 -9.31
C TYR A 114 6.78 -11.78 -9.14
N LYS A 115 5.64 -12.35 -8.76
CA LYS A 115 5.46 -13.79 -8.57
C LYS A 115 5.73 -14.54 -9.88
N GLY A 116 5.18 -14.05 -11.00
CA GLY A 116 5.47 -14.60 -12.34
C GLY A 116 6.96 -14.66 -12.62
N ILE A 117 7.67 -13.53 -12.48
CA ILE A 117 9.13 -13.44 -12.69
C ILE A 117 9.90 -14.37 -11.72
N TYR A 118 9.46 -14.45 -10.47
CA TYR A 118 10.08 -15.27 -9.44
C TYR A 118 9.97 -16.78 -9.73
N TYR A 119 8.85 -17.22 -10.31
CA TYR A 119 8.64 -18.63 -10.65
C TYR A 119 9.18 -18.99 -12.04
N ASP A 120 9.14 -18.08 -13.01
CA ASP A 120 9.61 -18.30 -14.40
C ASP A 120 11.13 -18.25 -14.57
N ASN A 121 11.88 -17.66 -13.64
CA ASN A 121 13.34 -17.75 -13.69
C ASN A 121 13.80 -19.20 -13.43
N ASP A 122 14.41 -19.80 -14.45
CA ASP A 122 15.05 -21.14 -14.46
C ASP A 122 16.18 -21.30 -13.41
N TYR A 123 16.56 -20.21 -12.74
CA TYR A 123 17.45 -20.25 -11.58
C TYR A 123 16.63 -20.38 -10.29
N LEU A 124 16.69 -21.57 -9.71
CA LEU A 124 16.20 -21.84 -8.37
C LEU A 124 16.96 -20.99 -7.35
N SER A 125 16.34 -19.92 -6.84
CA SER A 125 16.86 -19.21 -5.67
C SER A 125 16.99 -20.18 -4.49
N VAL A 126 17.95 -19.96 -3.59
CA VAL A 126 18.13 -20.82 -2.39
C VAL A 126 16.81 -20.92 -1.61
N ASP A 127 16.04 -19.83 -1.53
CA ASP A 127 14.73 -19.82 -0.90
C ASP A 127 13.73 -20.72 -1.64
N LYS A 128 13.69 -20.72 -2.99
CA LYS A 128 12.84 -21.61 -3.81
C LYS A 128 13.23 -23.09 -3.61
N ILE A 129 14.53 -23.41 -3.53
CA ILE A 129 15.04 -24.76 -3.23
C ILE A 129 14.56 -25.21 -1.84
N MET A 130 14.70 -24.35 -0.84
CA MET A 130 14.32 -24.66 0.53
C MET A 130 12.82 -24.90 0.67
N VAL A 131 11.98 -24.13 -0.04
CA VAL A 131 10.52 -24.35 -0.10
C VAL A 131 10.17 -25.67 -0.76
N LEU A 132 10.76 -25.97 -1.92
CA LEU A 132 10.55 -27.22 -2.65
C LEU A 132 10.93 -28.44 -1.80
N LEU A 133 12.11 -28.41 -1.19
CA LEU A 133 12.59 -29.52 -0.35
C LEU A 133 11.70 -29.71 0.89
N LYS A 134 11.19 -28.64 1.49
CA LYS A 134 10.18 -28.74 2.57
C LYS A 134 8.87 -29.38 2.09
N SER A 135 8.39 -29.01 0.90
CA SER A 135 7.16 -29.57 0.32
C SER A 135 7.29 -31.04 -0.06
N LEU A 136 8.51 -31.49 -0.37
CA LEU A 136 8.86 -32.88 -0.66
C LEU A 136 9.14 -33.71 0.61
N GLY A 137 8.98 -33.13 1.81
CA GLY A 137 9.20 -33.83 3.08
C GLY A 137 10.66 -34.08 3.43
N VAL A 138 11.60 -33.39 2.76
CA VAL A 138 13.04 -33.51 3.06
C VAL A 138 13.35 -32.71 4.33
N GLN A 139 13.79 -33.40 5.38
CA GLN A 139 14.26 -32.79 6.64
C GLN A 139 15.79 -32.85 6.70
N TYR A 140 16.42 -31.79 7.24
CA TYR A 140 17.86 -31.73 7.53
C TYR A 140 18.07 -31.58 9.04
#